data_AF-A0A6N4QPT6-F1
#
_entry.id   AF-A0A6N4QPT6-F1
#
_cell.length_a   1.000
_cell.length_b   1.000
_cell.length_c   1.000
_cell.angle_alpha   90.00
_cell.angle_beta   90.00
_cell.angle_gamma   90.00
#
_symmetry.space_group_name_H-M   'P 1'
#
loop_
_entity.id
_entity.type
_entity.pdbx_description
1 polymer ?
#
loop_
_entity_poly.entity_id
_entity_poly.type
_entity_poly.pdbx_seq_one_letter_code
_entity_poly.pdbx_strand_id
1 'polypeptide(L)'
;MRSKFTKKIIVFFGFLTLFLSLIGIFVYPSQAALNKGFRTPIIAFEFAKSADDIKFITGNEEEPKKIRSEMRAGQKLDILFPFFYAGLIFSLIYSESKKINLLVLVGLVASSIIIPFDLYENYILDQILFRLDSLKDVSDLFPQLEVATWWKWGAIAIATFVLSLEFFIKKQWFNGLISFFAGASILCTWISGSNGYVAEIMMGFVSLFFVYFGIRSLILYRKF
;
A
#
# COMPACT_ATOMS: atom_id res chain seq x y z
N MET A 1 -9.71 -29.66 -0.53
CA MET A 1 -8.73 -29.18 -1.52
C MET A 1 -9.32 -27.96 -2.21
N ARG A 2 -8.75 -26.76 -2.06
CA ARG A 2 -9.19 -25.62 -2.88
C ARG A 2 -8.72 -25.80 -4.31
N SER A 3 -9.58 -25.45 -5.26
CA SER A 3 -9.50 -25.89 -6.65
C SER A 3 -8.30 -25.29 -7.40
N LYS A 4 -7.94 -25.89 -8.54
CA LYS A 4 -6.93 -25.34 -9.48
C LYS A 4 -7.23 -23.89 -9.87
N PHE A 5 -8.51 -23.50 -9.86
CA PHE A 5 -8.97 -22.15 -10.17
C PHE A 5 -8.47 -21.10 -9.16
N THR A 6 -8.56 -21.38 -7.85
CA THR A 6 -8.05 -20.47 -6.81
C THR A 6 -6.56 -20.19 -6.98
N LYS A 7 -5.76 -21.19 -7.37
CA LYS A 7 -4.32 -21.00 -7.62
C LYS A 7 -4.05 -20.05 -8.79
N LYS A 8 -4.79 -20.18 -9.90
CA LYS A 8 -4.66 -19.28 -11.05
C LYS A 8 -4.98 -17.83 -10.68
N ILE A 9 -5.99 -17.62 -9.83
CA ILE A 9 -6.35 -16.29 -9.33
C ILE A 9 -5.21 -15.66 -8.52
N ILE A 10 -4.62 -16.40 -7.57
CA ILE A 10 -3.50 -15.90 -6.76
C ILE A 10 -2.30 -15.56 -7.65
N VAL A 11 -1.99 -16.40 -8.64
CA VAL A 11 -0.91 -16.15 -9.62
C VAL A 11 -1.19 -14.88 -10.42
N PHE A 12 -2.41 -14.70 -10.91
CA PHE A 12 -2.81 -13.51 -11.67
C PHE A 12 -2.61 -12.23 -10.85
N PHE A 13 -3.18 -12.19 -9.64
CA PHE A 13 -3.03 -11.03 -8.75
C PHE A 13 -1.58 -10.82 -8.30
N GLY A 14 -0.86 -11.89 -7.98
CA GLY A 14 0.54 -11.84 -7.58
C GLY A 14 1.44 -11.30 -8.69
N PHE A 15 1.27 -11.81 -9.92
CA PHE A 15 2.00 -11.31 -11.09
C PHE A 15 1.73 -9.83 -11.33
N LEU A 16 0.46 -9.42 -11.40
CA LEU A 16 0.11 -8.04 -11.70
C LEU A 16 0.52 -7.07 -10.58
N THR A 17 0.46 -7.51 -9.32
CA THR A 17 1.01 -6.73 -8.20
C THR A 17 2.49 -6.46 -8.40
N LEU A 18 3.30 -7.49 -8.65
CA LEU A 18 4.74 -7.33 -8.88
C LEU A 18 5.06 -6.50 -10.12
N PHE A 19 4.32 -6.75 -11.21
CA PHE A 19 4.52 -6.05 -12.47
C PHE A 19 4.24 -4.55 -12.35
N LEU A 20 3.12 -4.17 -11.72
CA LEU A 20 2.79 -2.77 -11.50
C LEU A 20 3.70 -2.12 -10.46
N SER A 21 4.12 -2.82 -9.40
CA SER A 21 5.14 -2.31 -8.48
C SER A 21 6.45 -1.99 -9.21
N LEU A 22 6.86 -2.85 -10.14
CA LEU A 22 8.07 -2.62 -10.95
C LEU A 22 7.92 -1.39 -11.84
N ILE A 23 6.77 -1.21 -12.50
CA ILE A 23 6.48 0.01 -13.28
C ILE A 23 6.50 1.24 -12.38
N GLY A 24 5.89 1.17 -11.20
CA GLY A 24 5.82 2.27 -10.23
C GLY A 24 7.19 2.82 -9.86
N ILE A 25 8.22 1.97 -9.72
CA ILE A 25 9.61 2.38 -9.44
C ILE A 25 10.15 3.35 -10.51
N PHE A 26 9.71 3.22 -11.77
CA PHE A 26 10.18 4.04 -12.88
C PHE A 26 9.29 5.25 -13.17
N VAL A 27 8.08 5.30 -12.59
CA VAL A 27 7.09 6.33 -12.88
C VAL A 27 6.97 7.36 -11.76
N TYR A 28 7.03 6.92 -10.51
CA TYR A 28 7.06 7.82 -9.36
C TYR A 28 8.42 8.54 -9.25
N PRO A 29 8.45 9.77 -8.70
CA PRO A 29 9.69 10.48 -8.45
C PRO A 29 10.57 9.68 -7.49
N SER A 30 11.81 9.42 -7.91
CA SER A 30 12.75 8.60 -7.14
C SER A 30 13.45 9.36 -6.02
N GLN A 31 13.53 10.70 -6.11
CA GLN A 31 14.23 11.57 -5.16
C GLN A 31 13.54 12.93 -5.07
N ALA A 32 13.60 13.54 -3.89
CA ALA A 32 13.21 14.92 -3.65
C ALA A 32 13.84 15.42 -2.33
N ALA A 33 13.80 16.73 -2.07
CA ALA A 33 14.24 17.32 -0.81
C ALA A 33 13.17 17.12 0.28
N LEU A 34 13.15 15.94 0.91
CA LEU A 34 12.12 15.52 1.87
C LEU A 34 12.43 15.92 3.32
N ASN A 35 11.38 15.96 4.15
CA ASN A 35 11.50 16.12 5.60
C ASN A 35 12.27 14.95 6.25
N LYS A 36 12.87 15.22 7.41
CA LYS A 36 13.76 14.28 8.10
C LYS A 36 13.10 12.91 8.32
N GLY A 37 13.77 11.87 7.83
CA GLY A 37 13.37 10.47 8.02
C GLY A 37 12.72 9.86 6.78
N PHE A 38 12.06 10.65 5.94
CA PHE A 38 11.54 10.17 4.66
C PHE A 38 12.65 10.06 3.61
N ARG A 39 12.47 9.12 2.70
CA ARG A 39 13.36 8.85 1.56
C ARG A 39 12.56 8.75 0.27
N THR A 40 11.34 8.21 0.36
CA THR A 40 10.48 7.96 -0.79
C THR A 40 9.47 9.10 -0.90
N PRO A 41 9.47 9.88 -2.00
CA PRO A 41 8.58 11.03 -2.12
C PRO A 41 7.09 10.72 -2.00
N ILE A 42 6.63 9.56 -2.51
CA ILE A 42 5.21 9.18 -2.41
C ILE A 42 4.81 8.92 -0.95
N ILE A 43 5.66 8.25 -0.17
CA ILE A 43 5.42 8.00 1.26
C ILE A 43 5.45 9.31 2.06
N ALA A 44 6.37 10.22 1.75
CA ALA A 44 6.37 11.56 2.35
C ALA A 44 5.09 12.33 2.04
N PHE A 45 4.56 12.18 0.83
CA PHE A 45 3.33 12.85 0.42
C PHE A 45 2.09 12.25 1.11
N GLU A 46 1.95 10.92 1.13
CA GLU A 46 0.84 10.23 1.80
C GLU A 46 0.71 10.58 3.29
N PHE A 47 1.85 10.80 3.97
CA PHE A 47 1.90 11.12 5.40
C PHE A 47 2.04 12.62 5.70
N ALA A 48 1.88 13.49 4.71
CA ALA A 48 1.96 14.93 4.91
C ALA A 48 0.82 15.44 5.82
N LYS A 49 1.17 16.28 6.80
CA LYS A 49 0.22 16.87 7.76
C LYS A 49 0.13 18.38 7.64
N SER A 50 1.02 18.99 6.86
CA SER A 50 1.14 20.44 6.76
C SER A 50 1.76 20.85 5.43
N ALA A 51 1.67 22.14 5.11
CA ALA A 51 2.34 22.73 3.94
C ALA A 51 3.86 22.55 3.99
N ASP A 52 4.45 22.48 5.19
CA ASP A 52 5.88 22.24 5.35
C ASP A 52 6.30 20.85 4.87
N ASP A 53 5.44 19.85 5.00
CA ASP A 53 5.71 18.46 4.59
C ASP A 53 5.76 18.28 3.07
N ILE A 54 5.06 19.16 2.33
CA ILE A 54 4.95 19.10 0.87
C ILE A 54 5.75 20.19 0.16
N LYS A 55 6.70 20.84 0.86
CA LYS A 55 7.57 21.89 0.27
C LYS A 55 8.26 21.43 -1.01
N PHE A 56 8.65 20.15 -1.08
CA PHE A 56 9.33 19.56 -2.25
C PHE A 56 8.46 19.50 -3.52
N ILE A 57 7.13 19.59 -3.40
CA ILE A 57 6.19 19.67 -4.53
C ILE A 57 5.46 21.00 -4.60
N THR A 58 5.78 21.96 -3.73
CA THR A 58 5.15 23.27 -3.68
C THR A 58 5.98 24.29 -4.47
N GLY A 59 5.32 25.24 -5.13
CA GLY A 59 6.00 26.31 -5.88
C GLY A 59 5.88 26.20 -7.40
N ASN A 60 6.37 27.22 -8.08
CA ASN A 60 6.25 27.40 -9.54
C ASN A 60 7.57 27.15 -10.29
N GLU A 61 8.62 26.79 -9.55
CA GLU A 61 9.92 26.39 -10.05
C GLU A 61 9.82 25.09 -10.86
N GLU A 62 10.82 24.84 -11.71
CA GLU A 62 10.83 23.68 -12.63
C GLU A 62 10.86 22.34 -11.89
N GLU A 63 11.62 22.24 -10.80
CA GLU A 63 11.79 21.01 -10.04
C GLU A 63 10.48 20.57 -9.33
N PRO A 64 9.80 21.39 -8.51
CA PRO A 64 8.49 21.04 -7.94
C PRO A 64 7.44 20.68 -9.01
N LYS A 65 7.41 21.39 -10.15
CA LYS A 65 6.53 21.07 -11.28
C LYS A 65 6.80 19.68 -11.85
N LYS A 66 8.08 19.35 -12.06
CA LYS A 66 8.50 18.03 -12.53
C LYS A 66 8.06 16.94 -11.56
N ILE A 67 8.31 17.11 -10.26
CA ILE A 67 7.91 16.14 -9.24
C ILE A 67 6.38 15.99 -9.22
N ARG A 68 5.60 17.08 -9.31
CA ARG A 68 4.13 16.98 -9.42
C ARG A 68 3.67 16.22 -10.66
N SER A 69 4.33 16.42 -11.81
CA SER A 69 4.04 15.68 -13.04
C SER A 69 4.32 14.18 -12.89
N GLU A 70 5.44 13.81 -12.27
CA GLU A 70 5.80 12.41 -11.99
C GLU A 70 4.83 11.78 -10.97
N MET A 71 4.44 12.51 -9.92
CA MET A 71 3.41 12.08 -8.97
C MET A 71 2.09 11.78 -9.67
N ARG A 72 1.62 12.64 -10.57
CA ARG A 72 0.39 12.38 -11.36
C ARG A 72 0.52 11.17 -12.26
N ALA A 73 1.69 10.95 -12.84
CA ALA A 73 1.92 9.76 -13.66
C ALA A 73 1.81 8.49 -12.81
N GLY A 74 2.37 8.51 -11.61
CA GLY A 74 2.25 7.41 -10.65
C GLY A 74 0.81 7.20 -10.18
N GLN A 75 0.11 8.27 -9.84
CA GLN A 75 -1.30 8.23 -9.41
C GLN A 75 -2.23 7.61 -10.46
N LYS A 76 -1.94 7.76 -11.76
CA LYS A 76 -2.68 7.07 -12.83
C LYS A 76 -2.51 5.54 -12.76
N LEU A 77 -1.35 5.05 -12.32
CA LEU A 77 -1.15 3.62 -12.08
C LEU A 77 -1.93 3.15 -10.86
N ASP A 78 -1.99 3.99 -9.82
CA ASP A 78 -2.68 3.68 -8.56
C ASP A 78 -4.21 3.74 -8.65
N ILE A 79 -4.77 4.12 -9.80
CA ILE A 79 -6.17 3.83 -10.12
C ILE A 79 -6.41 2.32 -10.21
N LEU A 80 -5.45 1.54 -10.72
CA LEU A 80 -5.60 0.10 -10.96
C LEU A 80 -4.85 -0.76 -9.94
N PHE A 81 -3.72 -0.28 -9.41
CA PHE A 81 -2.87 -1.05 -8.52
C PHE A 81 -3.60 -1.65 -7.29
N PRO A 82 -4.54 -0.93 -6.63
CA PRO A 82 -5.27 -1.44 -5.46
C PRO A 82 -6.08 -2.68 -5.74
N PHE A 83 -6.67 -2.79 -6.92
CA PHE A 83 -7.43 -3.97 -7.32
C PHE A 83 -6.56 -5.24 -7.32
N PHE A 84 -5.27 -5.11 -7.64
CA PHE A 84 -4.38 -6.25 -7.75
C PHE A 84 -3.79 -6.66 -6.41
N TYR A 85 -3.26 -5.71 -5.64
CA TYR A 85 -2.62 -6.04 -4.37
C TYR A 85 -3.67 -6.41 -3.30
N ALA A 86 -4.84 -5.76 -3.31
CA ALA A 86 -5.96 -6.14 -2.45
C ALA A 86 -6.54 -7.51 -2.86
N GLY A 87 -6.68 -7.74 -4.18
CA GLY A 87 -7.08 -9.02 -4.73
C GLY A 87 -6.13 -10.17 -4.36
N LEU A 88 -4.82 -9.89 -4.31
CA LEU A 88 -3.80 -10.84 -3.82
C LEU A 88 -4.04 -11.18 -2.35
N ILE A 89 -4.17 -10.18 -1.47
CA ILE A 89 -4.40 -10.40 -0.02
C ILE A 89 -5.70 -11.18 0.19
N PHE A 90 -6.79 -10.77 -0.45
CA PHE A 90 -8.09 -11.45 -0.39
C PHE A 90 -7.93 -12.93 -0.82
N SER A 91 -7.28 -13.17 -1.96
CA SER A 91 -7.11 -14.51 -2.50
C SER A 91 -6.22 -15.38 -1.62
N LEU A 92 -5.20 -14.81 -0.98
CA LEU A 92 -4.35 -15.50 -0.01
C LEU A 92 -5.15 -15.89 1.24
N ILE A 93 -5.83 -14.93 1.88
CA ILE A 93 -6.68 -15.18 3.07
C ILE A 93 -7.70 -16.26 2.73
N TYR A 94 -8.45 -16.07 1.64
CA TYR A 94 -9.41 -17.05 1.17
C TYR A 94 -8.68 -18.39 1.04
N SER A 95 -7.67 -18.52 0.19
CA SER A 95 -7.01 -19.80 -0.09
C SER A 95 -6.43 -20.52 1.11
N GLU A 96 -5.93 -19.77 2.10
CA GLU A 96 -5.35 -20.34 3.29
C GLU A 96 -6.44 -20.75 4.29
N SER A 97 -7.66 -20.23 4.24
CA SER A 97 -8.69 -20.67 5.18
C SER A 97 -9.29 -22.04 4.90
N LYS A 98 -9.39 -22.88 5.93
CA LYS A 98 -10.11 -24.17 5.86
C LYS A 98 -11.63 -23.99 5.89
N LYS A 99 -12.10 -23.02 6.68
CA LYS A 99 -13.50 -22.63 6.84
C LYS A 99 -13.60 -21.11 6.96
N ILE A 100 -14.71 -20.52 6.51
CA ILE A 100 -14.97 -19.11 6.71
C ILE A 100 -15.59 -18.94 8.10
N ASN A 101 -14.79 -18.46 9.06
CA ASN A 101 -15.24 -18.05 10.38
C ASN A 101 -15.24 -16.51 10.47
N LEU A 102 -15.60 -15.96 11.63
CA LEU A 102 -15.64 -14.50 11.82
C LEU A 102 -14.28 -13.83 11.56
N LEU A 103 -13.17 -14.43 12.01
CA LEU A 103 -11.82 -13.89 11.80
C LEU A 103 -11.49 -13.80 10.30
N VAL A 104 -11.76 -14.86 9.55
CA VAL A 104 -11.54 -14.91 8.10
C VAL A 104 -12.45 -13.90 7.40
N LEU A 105 -13.72 -13.78 7.81
CA LEU A 105 -14.64 -12.80 7.26
C LEU A 105 -14.12 -11.37 7.45
N VAL A 106 -13.59 -11.04 8.64
CA VAL A 106 -12.93 -9.75 8.91
C VAL A 106 -11.79 -9.50 7.93
N GLY A 107 -10.93 -10.49 7.69
CA GLY A 107 -9.84 -10.35 6.72
C GLY A 107 -10.30 -10.18 5.27
N LEU A 108 -11.35 -10.89 4.86
CA LEU A 108 -11.93 -10.76 3.51
C LEU A 108 -12.61 -9.40 3.32
N VAL A 109 -13.34 -8.90 4.32
CA VAL A 109 -13.92 -7.55 4.29
C VAL A 109 -12.83 -6.50 4.30
N ALA A 110 -11.86 -6.59 5.21
CA ALA A 110 -10.72 -5.67 5.29
C ALA A 110 -9.96 -5.59 3.96
N SER A 111 -9.65 -6.74 3.34
CA SER A 111 -9.00 -6.75 2.03
C SER A 111 -9.88 -6.17 0.92
N SER A 112 -11.19 -6.31 0.98
CA SER A 112 -12.09 -5.71 -0.03
C SER A 112 -12.19 -4.19 0.08
N ILE A 113 -12.21 -3.65 1.30
CA ILE A 113 -12.33 -2.20 1.55
C ILE A 113 -11.01 -1.43 1.34
N ILE A 114 -9.88 -2.13 1.20
CA ILE A 114 -8.61 -1.51 0.77
C ILE A 114 -8.82 -0.70 -0.51
N ILE A 115 -9.53 -1.26 -1.50
CA ILE A 115 -9.72 -0.62 -2.81
C ILE A 115 -10.39 0.75 -2.68
N PRO A 116 -11.60 0.89 -2.11
CA PRO A 116 -12.24 2.20 -2.00
C PRO A 116 -11.46 3.17 -1.09
N PHE A 117 -10.73 2.70 -0.08
CA PHE A 117 -9.90 3.57 0.76
C PHE A 117 -8.68 4.12 0.03
N ASP A 118 -7.99 3.27 -0.73
CA ASP A 118 -6.85 3.69 -1.56
C ASP A 118 -7.30 4.65 -2.67
N LEU A 119 -8.40 4.35 -3.36
CA LEU A 119 -8.96 5.26 -4.37
C LEU A 119 -9.38 6.62 -3.77
N TYR A 120 -9.89 6.63 -2.53
CA TYR A 120 -10.24 7.87 -1.85
C TYR A 120 -8.99 8.68 -1.47
N GLU A 121 -7.94 8.04 -0.96
CA GLU A 121 -6.66 8.69 -0.69
C GLU A 121 -6.05 9.28 -1.98
N ASN A 122 -5.99 8.51 -3.05
CA ASN A 122 -5.48 8.97 -4.35
C ASN A 122 -6.27 10.17 -4.88
N TYR A 123 -7.59 10.18 -4.68
CA TYR A 123 -8.41 11.34 -5.01
C TYR A 123 -7.98 12.59 -4.22
N ILE A 124 -7.73 12.48 -2.91
CA ILE A 124 -7.27 13.61 -2.09
C ILE A 124 -5.87 14.08 -2.52
N LEU A 125 -4.95 13.15 -2.80
CA LEU A 125 -3.61 13.46 -3.32
C LEU A 125 -3.69 14.23 -4.66
N ASP A 126 -4.56 13.80 -5.58
CA ASP A 126 -4.77 14.50 -6.85
C ASP A 126 -5.38 15.89 -6.64
N GLN A 127 -6.31 16.06 -5.70
CA GLN A 127 -6.84 17.39 -5.35
C GLN A 127 -5.74 18.33 -4.83
N ILE A 128 -4.82 17.83 -4.00
CA ILE A 128 -3.67 18.61 -3.55
C ILE A 128 -2.82 19.03 -4.76
N LEU A 129 -2.44 18.08 -5.63
CA LEU A 129 -1.63 18.37 -6.81
C LEU A 129 -2.32 19.38 -7.76
N PHE A 130 -3.64 19.26 -7.95
CA PHE A 130 -4.42 20.18 -8.77
C PHE A 130 -4.44 21.61 -8.19
N ARG A 131 -4.63 21.75 -6.88
CA ARG A 131 -4.62 23.05 -6.20
C ARG A 131 -3.24 23.70 -6.19
N LEU A 132 -2.17 22.93 -6.02
CA LEU A 132 -0.79 23.42 -6.08
C LEU A 132 -0.45 24.03 -7.45
N ASP A 133 -0.94 23.46 -8.55
CA ASP A 133 -0.74 24.02 -9.90
C ASP A 133 -1.45 25.37 -10.10
N SER A 134 -2.54 25.58 -9.37
CA SER A 134 -3.27 26.86 -9.36
C SER A 134 -2.78 27.81 -8.26
N LEU A 135 -1.69 27.46 -7.54
CA LEU A 135 -1.16 28.20 -6.39
C LEU A 135 -2.23 28.47 -5.31
N LYS A 136 -3.15 27.53 -5.13
CA LYS A 136 -4.22 27.60 -4.11
C LYS A 136 -3.80 26.94 -2.82
N ASP A 137 -4.40 27.37 -1.72
CA ASP A 137 -4.23 26.74 -0.42
C ASP A 137 -4.79 25.30 -0.42
N VAL A 138 -4.08 24.43 0.31
CA VAL A 138 -4.37 23.00 0.45
C VAL A 138 -4.53 22.58 1.92
N SER A 139 -4.49 23.55 2.84
CA SER A 139 -4.49 23.28 4.28
C SER A 139 -5.71 22.50 4.77
N ASP A 140 -6.87 22.69 4.13
CA ASP A 140 -8.12 21.95 4.38
C ASP A 140 -8.09 20.48 3.94
N LEU A 141 -7.12 20.10 3.10
CA LEU A 141 -6.99 18.74 2.59
C LEU A 141 -6.10 17.85 3.48
N PHE A 142 -5.22 18.41 4.32
CA PHE A 142 -4.34 17.57 5.16
C PHE A 142 -5.09 16.69 6.16
N PRO A 143 -6.13 17.16 6.88
CA PRO A 143 -6.89 16.28 7.77
C PRO A 143 -7.63 15.18 7.00
N GLN A 144 -8.09 15.47 5.78
CA GLN A 144 -8.76 14.49 4.92
C GLN A 144 -7.76 13.44 4.42
N LEU A 145 -6.56 13.88 4.04
CA LEU A 145 -5.47 13.01 3.62
C LEU A 145 -5.07 12.09 4.77
N GLU A 146 -4.86 12.62 5.98
CA GLU A 146 -4.48 11.81 7.14
C GLU A 146 -5.51 10.69 7.42
N VAL A 147 -6.81 11.01 7.36
CA VAL A 147 -7.87 10.02 7.53
C VAL A 147 -7.85 8.99 6.40
N ALA A 148 -7.75 9.43 5.14
CA ALA A 148 -7.75 8.54 3.98
C ALA A 148 -6.56 7.57 3.98
N THR A 149 -5.36 8.11 4.23
CA THR A 149 -4.11 7.35 4.40
C THR A 149 -4.29 6.28 5.49
N TRP A 150 -4.81 6.65 6.66
CA TRP A 150 -4.98 5.67 7.74
C TRP A 150 -6.10 4.66 7.53
N TRP A 151 -7.16 5.00 6.78
CA TRP A 151 -8.16 4.02 6.36
C TRP A 151 -7.55 2.95 5.45
N LYS A 152 -6.77 3.36 4.43
CA LYS A 152 -6.03 2.45 3.54
C LYS A 152 -5.09 1.55 4.34
N TRP A 153 -4.14 2.16 5.05
CA TRP A 153 -3.11 1.42 5.79
C TRP A 153 -3.69 0.56 6.90
N GLY A 154 -4.72 1.03 7.61
CA GLY A 154 -5.44 0.27 8.63
C GLY A 154 -6.12 -0.99 8.08
N ALA A 155 -6.76 -0.89 6.90
CA ALA A 155 -7.35 -2.06 6.24
C ALA A 155 -6.29 -3.09 5.82
N ILE A 156 -5.14 -2.64 5.30
CA ILE A 156 -3.99 -3.51 4.99
C ILE A 156 -3.48 -4.20 6.26
N ALA A 157 -3.32 -3.47 7.36
CA ALA A 157 -2.85 -4.03 8.63
C ALA A 157 -3.79 -5.13 9.16
N ILE A 158 -5.11 -4.89 9.18
CA ILE A 158 -6.09 -5.89 9.62
C ILE A 158 -6.01 -7.14 8.74
N ALA A 159 -6.00 -6.98 7.40
CA ALA A 159 -5.98 -8.10 6.49
C ALA A 159 -4.69 -8.94 6.62
N THR A 160 -3.54 -8.30 6.78
CA THR A 160 -2.24 -8.97 6.97
C THR A 160 -2.12 -9.66 8.33
N PHE A 161 -2.69 -9.10 9.40
CA PHE A 161 -2.78 -9.79 10.69
C PHE A 161 -3.68 -11.03 10.63
N VAL A 162 -4.84 -10.96 9.97
CA VAL A 162 -5.69 -12.13 9.76
C VAL A 162 -4.94 -13.21 8.98
N LEU A 163 -4.26 -12.83 7.90
CA LEU A 163 -3.45 -13.75 7.11
C LEU A 163 -2.31 -14.39 7.93
N SER A 164 -1.66 -13.60 8.78
CA SER A 164 -0.63 -14.09 9.71
C SER A 164 -1.16 -15.18 10.63
N LEU A 165 -2.34 -14.96 11.23
CA LEU A 165 -2.95 -15.93 12.13
C LEU A 165 -3.30 -17.24 11.40
N GLU A 166 -3.84 -17.15 10.19
CA GLU A 166 -4.13 -18.33 9.36
C GLU A 166 -2.85 -19.14 9.05
N PHE A 167 -1.73 -18.47 8.80
CA PHE A 167 -0.44 -19.13 8.61
C PHE A 167 0.08 -19.79 9.89
N PHE A 168 -0.01 -19.12 11.05
CA PHE A 168 0.41 -19.70 12.33
C PHE A 168 -0.41 -20.92 12.74
N ILE A 169 -1.74 -20.89 12.54
CA ILE A 169 -2.63 -22.04 12.78
C ILE A 169 -2.18 -23.26 11.95
N LYS A 170 -1.65 -23.03 10.75
CA LYS A 170 -1.12 -24.07 9.86
C LYS A 170 0.35 -24.42 10.09
N LYS A 171 1.00 -23.84 11.11
CA LYS A 171 2.43 -23.98 11.38
C LYS A 171 3.34 -23.50 10.24
N GLN A 172 2.85 -22.61 9.37
CA GLN A 172 3.64 -21.95 8.34
C GLN A 172 4.31 -20.69 8.90
N TRP A 173 5.16 -20.87 9.90
CA TRP A 173 5.71 -19.79 10.72
C TRP A 173 6.37 -18.68 9.93
N PHE A 174 7.17 -19.02 8.92
CA PHE A 174 7.85 -18.02 8.09
C PHE A 174 6.87 -17.11 7.34
N ASN A 175 5.82 -17.67 6.72
CA ASN A 175 4.77 -16.90 6.05
C ASN A 175 3.98 -16.03 7.03
N GLY A 176 3.73 -16.59 8.23
CA GLY A 176 3.08 -15.87 9.32
C GLY A 176 3.90 -14.67 9.76
N LEU A 177 5.21 -14.83 10.02
CA LEU A 177 6.10 -13.75 10.43
C LEU A 177 6.17 -12.62 9.41
N ILE A 178 6.28 -12.93 8.11
CA ILE A 178 6.28 -11.90 7.05
C ILE A 178 4.97 -11.09 7.08
N SER A 179 3.83 -11.77 7.21
CA SER A 179 2.52 -11.11 7.29
C SER A 179 2.35 -10.31 8.57
N PHE A 180 2.83 -10.85 9.70
CA PHE A 180 2.80 -10.20 11.01
C PHE A 180 3.60 -8.90 11.00
N PHE A 181 4.85 -8.93 10.53
CA PHE A 181 5.71 -7.75 10.53
C PHE A 181 5.22 -6.67 9.57
N ALA A 182 4.58 -7.03 8.44
CA ALA A 182 3.90 -6.06 7.60
C ALA A 182 2.80 -5.31 8.37
N GLY A 183 1.85 -6.02 8.99
CA GLY A 183 0.79 -5.40 9.77
C GLY A 183 1.29 -4.65 11.01
N ALA A 184 2.27 -5.21 11.73
CA ALA A 184 2.86 -4.60 12.92
C ALA A 184 3.60 -3.30 12.59
N SER A 185 4.32 -3.25 11.47
CA SER A 185 5.03 -2.04 11.05
C SER A 185 4.10 -0.87 10.73
N ILE A 186 2.90 -1.15 10.20
CA ILE A 186 1.86 -0.15 9.98
C ILE A 186 1.36 0.40 11.33
N LEU A 187 1.07 -0.49 12.29
CA LEU A 187 0.66 -0.09 13.63
C LEU A 187 1.74 0.74 14.34
N CYS A 188 3.01 0.35 14.22
CA CYS A 188 4.13 1.12 14.75
C CYS A 188 4.22 2.52 14.12
N THR A 189 4.00 2.63 12.81
CA THR A 189 3.98 3.93 12.11
C THR A 189 2.86 4.82 12.65
N TRP A 190 1.67 4.25 12.88
CA TRP A 190 0.53 4.96 13.46
C TRP A 190 0.85 5.49 14.86
N ILE A 191 1.34 4.62 15.74
CA ILE A 191 1.71 4.98 17.13
C ILE A 191 2.84 6.02 17.15
N SER A 192 3.76 5.98 16.19
CA SER A 192 4.85 6.95 16.08
C SER A 192 4.41 8.34 15.59
N GLY A 193 3.13 8.52 15.24
CA GLY A 193 2.61 9.77 14.70
C GLY A 193 3.08 10.06 13.26
N SER A 194 3.27 9.01 12.45
CA SER A 194 3.80 9.10 11.08
C SER A 194 5.26 9.57 11.02
N ASN A 195 6.10 9.11 11.96
CA ASN A 195 7.53 9.41 11.92
C ASN A 195 8.16 8.88 10.61
N GLY A 196 8.88 9.72 9.87
CA GLY A 196 9.43 9.35 8.57
C GLY A 196 10.32 8.11 8.58
N TYR A 197 11.17 7.93 9.59
CA TYR A 197 12.02 6.74 9.67
C TYR A 197 11.20 5.46 9.86
N VAL A 198 10.14 5.53 10.68
CA VAL A 198 9.25 4.40 10.95
C VAL A 198 8.39 4.10 9.72
N ALA A 199 7.92 5.12 9.01
CA ALA A 199 7.17 4.97 7.76
C ALA A 199 8.01 4.29 6.65
N GLU A 200 9.29 4.63 6.51
CA GLU A 200 10.18 3.93 5.56
C GLU A 200 10.43 2.47 5.96
N ILE A 201 10.57 2.18 7.26
CA ILE A 201 10.67 0.79 7.75
C ILE A 201 9.38 0.02 7.44
N MET A 202 8.22 0.64 7.66
CA MET A 202 6.92 0.07 7.29
C MET A 202 6.86 -0.25 5.80
N MET A 203 7.24 0.70 4.94
CA MET A 203 7.26 0.46 3.51
C MET A 203 8.18 -0.71 3.14
N GLY A 204 9.32 -0.86 3.82
CA GLY A 204 10.20 -2.02 3.65
C GLY A 204 9.53 -3.36 3.97
N PHE A 205 8.82 -3.45 5.10
CA PHE A 205 8.11 -4.68 5.49
C PHE A 205 6.91 -4.98 4.59
N VAL A 206 6.14 -3.96 4.21
CA VAL A 206 5.01 -4.10 3.28
C VAL A 206 5.50 -4.51 1.88
N SER A 207 6.59 -3.91 1.40
CA SER A 207 7.23 -4.30 0.14
C SER A 207 7.69 -5.76 0.18
N LEU A 208 8.37 -6.16 1.26
CA LEU A 208 8.81 -7.54 1.46
C LEU A 208 7.63 -8.51 1.43
N PHE A 209 6.51 -8.16 2.07
CA PHE A 209 5.28 -8.94 2.03
C PHE A 209 4.79 -9.16 0.59
N PHE A 210 4.61 -8.09 -0.19
CA PHE A 210 4.11 -8.20 -1.55
C PHE A 210 5.08 -8.90 -2.50
N VAL A 211 6.38 -8.62 -2.39
CA VAL A 211 7.43 -9.31 -3.16
C VAL A 211 7.43 -10.81 -2.86
N TYR A 212 7.46 -11.16 -1.57
CA TYR A 212 7.49 -12.55 -1.14
C TYR A 212 6.25 -13.32 -1.60
N PHE A 213 5.05 -12.81 -1.32
CA PHE A 213 3.81 -13.51 -1.68
C PHE A 213 3.52 -13.47 -3.18
N GLY A 214 3.93 -12.40 -3.87
CA GLY A 214 3.92 -12.33 -5.33
C GLY A 214 4.79 -13.44 -5.93
N ILE A 215 6.06 -13.56 -5.53
CA ILE A 215 6.96 -14.61 -6.03
C ILE A 215 6.46 -16.00 -5.64
N ARG A 216 6.04 -16.18 -4.37
CA ARG A 216 5.47 -17.46 -3.89
C ARG A 216 4.28 -17.90 -4.72
N SER A 217 3.41 -16.97 -5.14
CA SER A 217 2.28 -17.28 -6.01
C SER A 217 2.72 -17.92 -7.33
N LEU A 218 3.78 -17.39 -7.95
CA LEU A 218 4.34 -17.88 -9.21
C LEU A 218 5.01 -19.25 -9.04
N ILE A 219 5.75 -19.45 -7.94
CA ILE A 219 6.42 -20.74 -7.66
C ILE A 219 5.40 -21.85 -7.39
N LEU A 220 4.30 -21.54 -6.70
CA LEU A 220 3.23 -22.50 -6.43
C LEU A 220 2.55 -23.03 -7.71
N TYR A 221 2.67 -22.31 -8.82
CA TYR A 221 2.19 -22.76 -10.13
C TYR A 221 3.10 -23.82 -10.77
N ARG A 222 4.43 -23.77 -10.52
CA ARG A 222 5.44 -24.60 -11.20
C ARG A 222 5.54 -26.06 -10.72
N LYS A 223 4.88 -26.45 -9.62
CA LYS A 223 4.97 -27.82 -9.08
C LYS A 223 4.01 -28.83 -9.74
N PHE A 224 3.44 -28.52 -10.90
CA PHE A 224 2.53 -29.36 -11.69
C PHE A 224 2.67 -29.04 -13.18
#